data_AF-Q6Z5U0-F1
#
_entry.id   AF-Q6Z5U0-F1
#
_cell.length_a   1.000
_cell.length_b   1.000
_cell.length_c   1.000
_cell.angle_alpha   90.00
_cell.angle_beta   90.00
_cell.angle_gamma   90.00
#
_symmetry.space_group_name_H-M   'P 1'
#
loop_
_entity.id
_entity.type
_entity.pdbx_description
1 polymer ?
#
loop_
_entity_poly.entity_id
_entity_poly.type
_entity_poly.pdbx_seq_one_letter_code
_entity_poly.pdbx_strand_id
1 'polypeptide(L)'
;MAAPSAAAAWVDWAAEYTKAAQAESRPPAEWAARVASVVAAAGDAPWSPGLAEMLARALLYGGGGAAWKYAEAALAAGLASPALLLAILSTRV
;
A
#
# COMPACT_ATOMS: atom_id res chain seq x y z
N MET A 1 -8.01 25.37 7.89
CA MET A 1 -7.40 24.04 8.12
C MET A 1 -8.32 23.01 7.50
N ALA A 2 -7.95 22.42 6.36
CA ALA A 2 -8.75 21.33 5.77
C ALA A 2 -8.61 20.10 6.67
N ALA A 3 -9.72 19.49 7.07
CA ALA A 3 -9.68 18.20 7.76
C ALA A 3 -8.93 17.19 6.88
N PRO A 4 -8.06 16.33 7.43
CA PRO A 4 -7.46 15.27 6.65
C PRO A 4 -8.60 14.46 6.03
N SER A 5 -8.60 14.33 4.70
CA SER A 5 -9.55 13.45 4.03
C SER A 5 -9.43 12.06 4.66
N ALA A 6 -10.54 11.35 4.84
CA ALA A 6 -10.53 9.98 5.36
C ALA A 6 -9.54 9.09 4.57
N ALA A 7 -9.32 9.40 3.29
CA ALA A 7 -8.31 8.82 2.42
C ALA A 7 -6.86 8.97 2.95
N ALA A 8 -6.49 10.14 3.47
CA ALA A 8 -5.15 10.37 4.01
C ALA A 8 -4.91 9.59 5.31
N ALA A 9 -5.91 9.55 6.19
CA ALA A 9 -5.79 8.90 7.49
C ALA A 9 -5.59 7.38 7.39
N TRP A 10 -6.30 6.70 6.47
CA TRP A 10 -6.13 5.26 6.31
C TRP A 10 -4.84 4.91 5.56
N VAL A 11 -4.37 5.76 4.64
CA VAL A 11 -3.08 5.57 3.94
C VAL A 11 -1.90 5.69 4.91
N ASP A 12 -1.91 6.67 5.82
CA ASP A 12 -0.90 6.77 6.90
C ASP A 12 -0.93 5.53 7.80
N TRP A 13 -2.13 5.05 8.17
CA TRP A 13 -2.27 3.80 8.91
C TRP A 13 -1.71 2.61 8.14
N ALA A 14 -1.97 2.50 6.83
CA ALA A 14 -1.48 1.41 5.99
C ALA A 14 0.05 1.44 5.89
N ALA A 15 0.68 2.62 5.86
CA ALA A 15 2.12 2.77 5.86
C ALA A 15 2.75 2.23 7.15
N GLU A 16 2.22 2.64 8.30
CA GLU A 16 2.70 2.18 9.61
C GLU A 16 2.43 0.67 9.80
N TYR A 17 1.26 0.19 9.38
CA TYR A 17 0.92 -1.24 9.42
C TYR A 17 1.84 -2.07 8.52
N THR A 18 2.21 -1.57 7.34
CA THR A 18 3.14 -2.25 6.43
C THR A 18 4.54 -2.32 7.03
N LYS A 19 5.03 -1.24 7.64
CA LYS A 19 6.32 -1.26 8.37
C LYS A 19 6.31 -2.26 9.52
N ALA A 20 5.23 -2.29 10.32
CA ALA A 20 5.07 -3.24 11.41
C ALA A 20 5.00 -4.69 10.90
N ALA A 21 4.23 -4.94 9.83
CA ALA A 21 4.16 -6.25 9.19
C ALA A 21 5.52 -6.72 8.65
N GLN A 22 6.30 -5.81 8.06
CA GLN A 22 7.67 -6.10 7.63
C GLN A 22 8.58 -6.44 8.81
N ALA A 23 8.53 -5.67 9.91
CA ALA A 23 9.33 -5.93 11.11
C ALA A 23 8.96 -7.26 11.79
N GLU A 24 7.67 -7.60 11.81
CA GLU A 24 7.14 -8.84 12.38
C GLU A 24 7.20 -10.04 11.40
N SER A 25 7.69 -9.85 10.17
CA SER A 25 7.67 -10.86 9.11
C SER A 25 6.29 -11.51 8.88
N ARG A 26 5.22 -10.70 8.96
CA ARG A 26 3.86 -11.20 8.75
C ARG A 26 3.67 -11.75 7.33
N PRO A 27 2.79 -12.75 7.16
CA PRO A 27 2.47 -13.25 5.83
C PRO A 27 1.81 -12.15 4.97
N PRO A 28 2.30 -11.91 3.73
CA PRO A 28 1.79 -10.85 2.85
C PRO A 28 0.30 -10.96 2.54
N ALA A 29 -0.24 -12.20 2.48
CA ALA A 29 -1.65 -12.45 2.24
C ALA A 29 -2.54 -11.96 3.40
N GLU A 30 -2.12 -12.15 4.65
CA GLU A 30 -2.87 -11.64 5.82
C GLU A 30 -2.81 -10.13 5.90
N TRP A 31 -1.64 -9.54 5.59
CA TRP A 31 -1.52 -8.09 5.46
C TRP A 31 -2.50 -7.55 4.42
N ALA A 32 -2.54 -8.14 3.22
CA ALA A 32 -3.39 -7.69 2.14
C ALA A 32 -4.88 -7.81 2.49
N ALA A 33 -5.31 -8.92 3.11
CA ALA A 33 -6.68 -9.08 3.58
C ALA A 33 -7.06 -8.00 4.62
N ARG A 34 -6.15 -7.67 5.53
CA ARG A 34 -6.38 -6.63 6.53
C ARG A 34 -6.49 -5.25 5.89
N VAL A 35 -5.58 -4.89 4.99
CA VAL A 35 -5.60 -3.61 4.26
C VAL A 35 -6.87 -3.50 3.41
N ALA A 36 -7.28 -4.58 2.73
CA ALA A 36 -8.52 -4.65 1.96
C ALA A 36 -9.76 -4.38 2.82
N SER A 37 -9.82 -4.97 4.02
CA SER A 37 -10.95 -4.75 4.94
C SER A 37 -11.04 -3.29 5.41
N VAL A 38 -9.90 -2.62 5.59
CA VAL A 38 -9.84 -1.20 6.00
C VAL A 38 -10.20 -0.28 4.84
N VAL A 39 -9.72 -0.57 3.62
CA VAL A 39 -10.11 0.17 2.40
C VAL A 39 -11.62 0.11 2.18
N ALA A 40 -12.19 -1.10 2.29
CA ALA A 40 -13.63 -1.31 2.15
C ALA A 40 -14.41 -0.55 3.24
N ALA A 41 -13.92 -0.52 4.48
CA ALA A 41 -14.53 0.22 5.58
C ALA A 41 -14.38 1.75 5.44
N ALA A 42 -13.29 2.22 4.83
CA ALA A 42 -13.06 3.63 4.53
C ALA A 42 -13.92 4.14 3.36
N GLY A 43 -14.59 3.24 2.63
CA GLY A 43 -15.38 3.59 1.44
C GLY A 43 -14.55 4.13 0.28
N ASP A 44 -13.24 3.87 0.29
CA ASP A 44 -12.33 4.32 -0.76
C ASP A 44 -12.42 3.37 -1.98
N ALA A 45 -12.21 3.92 -3.17
CA ALA A 45 -12.40 3.19 -4.42
C ALA A 45 -11.35 2.06 -4.58
N PRO A 46 -11.66 0.99 -5.34
CA PRO A 46 -10.64 0.04 -5.79
C PRO A 46 -9.54 0.81 -6.52
N TRP A 47 -8.28 0.48 -6.20
CA TRP A 47 -7.06 1.15 -6.70
C TRP A 47 -6.77 2.53 -6.13
N SER A 48 -6.73 2.65 -4.80
CA SER A 48 -6.38 3.92 -4.17
C SER A 48 -4.98 4.40 -4.61
N PRO A 49 -4.86 5.58 -5.23
CA PRO A 49 -3.58 6.11 -5.70
C PRO A 49 -2.61 6.37 -4.54
N GLY A 50 -3.13 6.70 -3.35
CA GLY A 50 -2.32 6.88 -2.14
C GLY A 50 -1.61 5.59 -1.70
N LEU A 51 -2.28 4.45 -1.82
CA LEU A 51 -1.67 3.14 -1.52
C LEU A 51 -0.59 2.79 -2.54
N ALA A 52 -0.83 3.04 -3.83
CA ALA A 52 0.15 2.78 -4.87
C ALA A 52 1.41 3.65 -4.71
N GLU A 53 1.25 4.92 -4.35
CA GLU A 53 2.38 5.82 -4.07
C GLU A 53 3.14 5.41 -2.81
N MET A 54 2.43 5.01 -1.74
CA MET A 54 3.03 4.46 -0.53
C MET A 54 3.87 3.21 -0.83
N LEU A 55 3.31 2.25 -1.58
CA LEU A 55 4.01 1.02 -1.98
C LEU A 55 5.22 1.33 -2.85
N ALA A 56 5.10 2.22 -3.82
CA ALA A 56 6.23 2.64 -4.64
C ALA A 56 7.33 3.31 -3.79
N ARG A 57 6.96 4.13 -2.81
CA ARG A 57 7.92 4.72 -1.86
C ARG A 57 8.64 3.64 -1.03
N ALA A 58 7.89 2.63 -0.57
CA ALA A 58 8.44 1.49 0.16
C ALA A 58 9.38 0.65 -0.71
N LEU A 59 9.08 0.49 -2.00
CA LEU A 59 9.96 -0.20 -2.96
C LEU A 59 11.24 0.59 -3.27
N LEU A 60 11.12 1.90 -3.48
CA LEU A 60 12.23 2.78 -3.87
C LEU A 60 13.18 3.10 -2.71
N TYR A 61 12.66 3.26 -1.49
CA TYR A 61 13.43 3.73 -0.34
C TYR A 61 13.47 2.72 0.83
N GLY A 62 12.56 1.74 0.87
CA GLY A 62 12.37 0.83 2.00
C GLY A 62 13.20 -0.45 1.95
N GLY A 63 14.10 -0.61 0.98
CA GLY A 63 15.18 -1.60 1.02
C GLY A 63 14.72 -3.07 1.06
N GLY A 64 14.55 -3.67 -0.12
CA GLY A 64 14.70 -5.13 -0.30
C GLY A 64 13.43 -5.94 -0.62
N GLY A 65 13.64 -7.21 -0.96
CA GLY A 65 12.63 -8.14 -1.51
C GLY A 65 11.42 -8.42 -0.62
N ALA A 66 11.43 -8.01 0.66
CA ALA A 66 10.25 -8.07 1.52
C ALA A 66 9.19 -7.06 1.09
N ALA A 67 9.57 -5.80 0.79
CA ALA A 67 8.64 -4.77 0.28
C ALA A 67 7.97 -5.21 -1.03
N TRP A 68 8.72 -5.92 -1.88
CA TRP A 68 8.20 -6.51 -3.12
C TRP A 68 7.09 -7.52 -2.87
N LYS A 69 7.25 -8.42 -1.90
CA LYS A 69 6.21 -9.42 -1.55
C LYS A 69 4.90 -8.78 -1.10
N TYR A 70 4.96 -7.65 -0.39
CA TYR A 70 3.76 -6.89 0.00
C TYR A 70 3.14 -6.15 -1.18
N ALA A 71 3.95 -5.60 -2.08
CA ALA A 71 3.45 -5.01 -3.32
C ALA A 71 2.76 -6.06 -4.21
N GLU A 72 3.35 -7.25 -4.37
CA GLU A 72 2.73 -8.36 -5.11
C GLU A 72 1.40 -8.79 -4.49
N ALA A 73 1.34 -8.91 -3.15
CA ALA A 73 0.10 -9.25 -2.45
C ALA A 73 -0.98 -8.16 -2.63
N ALA A 74 -0.59 -6.88 -2.65
CA ALA A 74 -1.50 -5.76 -2.90
C ALA A 74 -2.08 -5.80 -4.32
N LEU A 75 -1.24 -6.13 -5.30
CA LEU A 75 -1.65 -6.28 -6.70
C LEU A 75 -2.58 -7.48 -6.88
N ALA A 76 -2.24 -8.62 -6.27
CA ALA A 76 -3.08 -9.82 -6.29
C ALA A 76 -4.45 -9.60 -5.62
N ALA A 77 -4.49 -8.78 -4.56
CA ALA A 77 -5.73 -8.40 -3.89
C ALA A 77 -6.50 -7.27 -4.60
N GLY A 78 -6.00 -6.75 -5.72
CA GLY A 78 -6.65 -5.66 -6.46
C GLY A 78 -6.66 -4.32 -5.72
N LEU A 79 -5.80 -4.15 -4.71
CA LEU A 79 -5.74 -2.95 -3.88
C LEU A 79 -4.98 -1.82 -4.55
N ALA A 80 -3.99 -2.15 -5.37
CA ALA A 80 -3.24 -1.21 -6.17
C ALA A 80 -3.39 -1.55 -7.66
N SER A 81 -3.42 -0.54 -8.53
CA SER A 81 -3.43 -0.77 -9.97
C SER A 81 -2.01 -1.06 -10.47
N PRO A 82 -1.75 -2.20 -11.14
CA PRO A 82 -0.42 -2.56 -11.65
C PRO A 82 0.16 -1.47 -12.57
N ALA A 83 -0.68 -0.88 -13.42
CA ALA A 83 -0.28 0.18 -14.34
C ALA A 83 0.16 1.46 -13.59
N LEU A 84 -0.52 1.77 -12.48
CA LEU A 84 -0.23 2.96 -11.68
C LEU A 84 1.06 2.77 -10.87
N LEU A 85 1.28 1.57 -10.35
CA LEU A 85 2.50 1.21 -9.64
C LEU A 85 3.71 1.22 -10.59
N LEU A 86 3.56 0.69 -11.82
CA LEU A 86 4.58 0.78 -12.87
C LEU A 86 4.83 2.22 -13.32
N ALA A 87 3.80 3.05 -13.46
CA ALA A 87 3.96 4.45 -13.83
C ALA A 87 4.75 5.25 -12.77
N ILE A 88 4.49 5.00 -11.49
CA ILE A 88 5.22 5.66 -10.39
C ILE A 88 6.67 5.17 -10.31
N LEU A 89 6.92 3.88 -10.50
CA LEU A 89 8.28 3.35 -10.57
C LEU A 89 9.03 3.91 -11.78
N SER A 90 8.42 3.92 -12.97
CA SER A 90 9.04 4.38 -14.21
C SER A 90 9.38 5.87 -14.23
N THR A 91 8.72 6.70 -13.43
CA THR A 91 9.02 8.14 -13.33
C THR A 91 10.15 8.45 -12.34
N ARG A 92 10.62 7.44 -11.60
CA ARG A 92 11.62 7.57 -10.53
C ARG A 92 12.93 6.84 -10.85
N VAL A 93 13.06 6.26 -12.06
CA VAL A 93 14.30 5.70 -12.63
C VAL A 93 15.00 6.74 -13.50
#